data_AF-A0A933CTJ5-F1
#
_entry.id   AF-A0A933CTJ5-F1
#
_cell.length_a   1.000
_cell.length_b   1.000
_cell.length_c   1.000
_cell.angle_alpha   90.00
_cell.angle_beta   90.00
_cell.angle_gamma   90.00
#
_symmetry.space_group_name_H-M   'P 1'
#
loop_
_entity.id
_entity.type
_entity.pdbx_description
1 polymer ?
#
loop_
_entity_poly.entity_id
_entity_poly.type
_entity_poly.pdbx_seq_one_letter_code
_entity_poly.pdbx_strand_id
1 'polypeptide(L)'
;MESIMNPDGQKTYRLMSRRILRVICLVFAAWPFMIAFASATEPTVRILSPKDGSQISQDQNLILVSGNVSTQAARISNVDIVFVLDVSGSTRNYAGVDFSDSADTLPPSGSWGLGRPQVGMGGIVWPGRPSTVDLRNSIIRAEVAATRRLLSQLNSATTRVGLVTFSDDARVLQPLTHDFEQVRRSLDEILIKGPDGGTHMAAGVRLGIKELMGLGQSERRTDAVKVQFLLTDGLPSLPFGRGGDEGNPQDTNLAINAGRLSGKAGIKVHVFGLGREAISEPRAAVGIARESGGIFTPVVRPADILRVLENVSILGVEHVQVFNETTGQKASQLRLAADGFYSAAVPVIEGLNRIQVLARSSDGGLGRQSISIDYRRSEQRALDLDIFLERERSLQLQVERLGNSGAKSQPEADRSRDRVGK
;
A
#
# COMPACT_ATOMS: atom_id res chain seq x y z
N MET A 1 21.42 -56.49 28.82
CA MET A 1 21.19 -57.22 30.08
C MET A 1 21.94 -58.53 29.96
N GLU A 2 23.24 -58.49 30.24
CA GLU A 2 24.11 -59.66 30.21
C GLU A 2 24.32 -60.14 31.65
N SER A 3 24.09 -61.43 31.86
CA SER A 3 24.17 -62.11 33.15
C SER A 3 25.52 -62.81 33.24
N ILE A 4 26.45 -62.28 34.04
CA ILE A 4 27.69 -62.97 34.38
C ILE A 4 27.53 -63.59 35.78
N MET A 5 27.66 -64.91 35.84
CA MET A 5 27.49 -65.74 37.03
C MET A 5 28.88 -65.95 37.68
N ASN A 6 29.03 -65.58 38.95
CA ASN A 6 30.28 -65.81 39.70
C ASN A 6 30.28 -67.22 40.34
N PRO A 7 31.47 -67.81 40.58
CA PRO A 7 31.63 -69.23 40.91
C PRO A 7 31.07 -69.69 42.26
N ASP A 8 30.56 -68.77 43.11
CA ASP A 8 29.95 -69.08 44.41
C ASP A 8 28.41 -68.95 44.44
N GLY A 9 27.74 -68.93 43.28
CA GLY A 9 26.30 -69.25 43.18
C GLY A 9 25.31 -68.27 43.83
N GLN A 10 25.70 -67.05 44.22
CA GLN A 10 24.77 -66.04 44.76
C GLN A 10 24.58 -64.84 43.82
N LYS A 11 23.31 -64.53 43.51
CA LYS A 11 22.89 -63.32 42.79
C LYS A 11 22.88 -62.13 43.74
N THR A 12 23.72 -61.12 43.49
CA THR A 12 23.70 -59.86 44.24
C THR A 12 23.19 -58.72 43.35
N TYR A 13 22.12 -58.05 43.79
CA TYR A 13 21.63 -56.81 43.19
C TYR A 13 22.06 -55.66 44.10
N ARG A 14 22.98 -54.81 43.64
CA ARG A 14 23.40 -53.61 44.37
C ARG A 14 22.64 -52.40 43.84
N LEU A 15 21.65 -51.95 44.62
CA LEU A 15 21.14 -50.60 44.57
C LEU A 15 22.05 -49.66 45.37
N MET A 16 21.97 -48.38 45.02
CA MET A 16 22.41 -47.19 45.75
C MET A 16 23.80 -46.58 45.48
N SER A 17 23.69 -45.34 45.00
CA SER A 17 24.18 -44.11 45.63
C SER A 17 25.43 -43.46 45.06
N ARG A 18 25.20 -42.23 44.60
CA ARG A 18 25.93 -40.98 44.91
C ARG A 18 27.43 -41.14 45.18
N ARG A 19 28.23 -40.66 44.23
CA ARG A 19 29.23 -39.57 44.36
C ARG A 19 30.30 -39.75 43.30
N ILE A 20 30.22 -39.00 42.20
CA ILE A 20 31.41 -38.65 41.42
C ILE A 20 31.35 -37.16 41.11
N LEU A 21 32.07 -36.43 41.96
CA LEU A 21 32.70 -35.16 41.67
C LEU A 21 33.99 -35.51 40.90
N ARG A 22 34.16 -35.03 39.65
CA ARG A 22 35.40 -34.39 39.15
C ARG A 22 35.44 -34.26 37.61
N VAL A 23 35.70 -33.02 37.20
CA VAL A 23 36.28 -32.55 35.92
C VAL A 23 35.40 -32.67 34.68
N ILE A 24 34.81 -31.53 34.28
CA ILE A 24 34.96 -30.91 32.95
C ILE A 24 34.60 -29.42 33.14
N CYS A 25 35.63 -28.58 33.28
CA CYS A 25 35.56 -27.15 33.01
C CYS A 25 36.05 -26.98 31.58
N LEU A 26 35.14 -26.84 30.61
CA LEU A 26 35.46 -26.36 29.26
C LEU A 26 34.17 -25.80 28.63
N VAL A 27 34.11 -24.47 28.62
CA VAL A 27 33.43 -23.61 27.62
C VAL A 27 31.91 -23.82 27.44
N PHE A 28 31.12 -23.42 28.44
CA PHE A 28 29.83 -22.79 28.13
C PHE A 28 30.11 -21.31 27.84
N ALA A 29 30.45 -21.01 26.59
CA ALA A 29 30.32 -19.66 26.06
C ALA A 29 28.82 -19.33 26.08
N ALA A 30 28.36 -18.74 27.19
CA ALA A 30 27.11 -18.03 27.24
C ALA A 30 27.24 -16.84 26.27
N TRP A 31 26.88 -17.07 25.00
CA TRP A 31 26.51 -15.96 24.14
C TRP A 31 25.35 -15.26 24.85
N PRO A 32 25.48 -13.98 25.24
CA PRO A 32 24.31 -13.24 25.63
C PRO A 32 23.45 -13.19 24.38
N PHE A 33 22.30 -13.87 24.43
CA PHE A 33 21.16 -13.51 23.59
C PHE A 33 20.82 -12.07 23.99
N MET A 34 21.51 -11.11 23.38
CA MET A 34 21.04 -9.74 23.27
C MET A 34 19.77 -9.83 22.45
N ILE A 35 18.65 -10.10 23.13
CA ILE A 35 17.34 -9.74 22.64
C ILE A 35 17.42 -8.23 22.53
N ALA A 36 17.75 -7.74 21.34
CA ALA A 36 17.56 -6.35 21.01
C ALA A 36 16.05 -6.11 21.14
N PHE A 37 15.63 -5.61 22.30
CA PHE A 37 14.37 -4.91 22.39
C PHE A 37 14.52 -3.73 21.44
N ALA A 38 13.96 -3.87 20.23
CA ALA A 38 13.78 -2.75 19.34
C ALA A 38 13.00 -1.70 20.14
N SER A 39 13.67 -0.59 20.46
CA SER A 39 13.02 0.54 21.12
C SER A 39 11.91 1.02 20.18
N ALA A 40 10.68 1.01 20.66
CA ALA A 40 9.54 1.49 19.88
C ALA A 40 9.80 2.94 19.48
N THR A 41 9.71 3.22 18.18
CA THR A 41 10.06 4.52 17.61
C THR A 41 8.93 5.49 17.91
N GLU A 42 9.20 6.52 18.71
CA GLU A 42 8.20 7.52 19.04
C GLU A 42 7.81 8.32 17.78
N PRO A 43 6.55 8.26 17.32
CA PRO A 43 6.14 9.01 16.14
C PRO A 43 6.19 10.50 16.44
N THR A 44 6.74 11.29 15.52
CA THR A 44 6.68 12.75 15.59
C THR A 44 5.34 13.22 15.05
N VAL A 45 4.59 13.95 15.87
CA VAL A 45 3.32 14.59 15.50
C VAL A 45 3.58 16.07 15.28
N ARG A 46 3.09 16.61 14.15
CA ARG A 46 3.08 18.04 13.85
C ARG A 46 1.68 18.53 13.52
N ILE A 47 1.22 19.60 14.17
CA ILE A 47 0.02 20.35 13.81
C ILE A 47 0.46 21.54 12.93
N LEU A 48 -0.10 21.63 11.72
CA LEU A 48 0.20 22.67 10.75
C LEU A 48 -0.82 23.81 10.78
N SER A 49 -2.09 23.45 10.94
CA SER A 49 -3.19 24.40 11.07
C SER A 49 -4.24 23.84 12.04
N PRO A 50 -4.86 24.67 12.89
CA PRO A 50 -4.48 26.05 13.19
C PRO A 50 -3.13 26.12 13.94
N LYS A 51 -2.50 27.30 13.99
CA LYS A 51 -1.29 27.51 14.80
C LYS A 51 -1.66 27.64 16.28
N ASP A 52 -0.73 27.34 17.17
CA ASP A 52 -0.90 27.61 18.60
C ASP A 52 -1.18 29.11 18.87
N GLY A 53 -2.17 29.39 19.71
CA GLY A 53 -2.67 30.73 20.01
C GLY A 53 -3.57 31.35 18.94
N SER A 54 -3.99 30.60 17.91
CA SER A 54 -4.83 31.15 16.84
C SER A 54 -6.20 31.56 17.35
N GLN A 55 -6.70 32.71 16.87
CA GLN A 55 -8.09 33.12 17.04
C GLN A 55 -8.89 32.67 15.82
N ILE A 56 -9.93 31.87 16.04
CA ILE A 56 -10.77 31.31 14.98
C ILE A 56 -12.17 31.85 15.15
N SER A 57 -12.73 32.39 14.07
CA SER A 57 -14.10 32.85 14.07
C SER A 57 -14.86 32.35 12.86
N GLN A 58 -15.96 31.64 13.10
CA GLN A 58 -16.77 31.02 12.05
C GLN A 58 -18.17 30.61 12.57
N ASP A 59 -19.03 30.19 11.65
CA ASP A 59 -20.43 29.83 11.89
C ASP A 59 -20.66 28.43 12.46
N GLN A 60 -19.65 27.56 12.36
CA GLN A 60 -19.67 26.16 12.78
C GLN A 60 -18.84 25.89 14.03
N ASN A 61 -19.38 25.10 14.97
CA ASN A 61 -18.71 24.65 16.19
C ASN A 61 -17.72 23.48 15.97
N LEU A 62 -17.15 23.38 14.77
CA LEU A 62 -16.16 22.39 14.36
C LEU A 62 -15.01 23.14 13.73
N ILE A 63 -13.76 22.89 14.11
CA ILE A 63 -12.62 23.48 13.40
C ILE A 63 -11.87 22.42 12.60
N LEU A 64 -11.29 22.83 11.48
CA LEU A 64 -10.38 21.97 10.73
C LEU A 64 -8.98 22.00 11.38
N VAL A 65 -8.52 20.85 11.81
CA VAL A 65 -7.16 20.64 12.33
C VAL A 65 -6.42 19.73 11.36
N SER A 66 -5.28 20.18 10.86
CA SER A 66 -4.47 19.43 9.91
C SER A 66 -3.00 19.44 10.29
N GLY A 67 -2.29 18.39 9.87
CA GLY A 67 -0.90 18.21 10.24
C GLY A 67 -0.24 17.00 9.60
N ASN A 68 0.92 16.61 10.11
CA ASN A 68 1.66 15.43 9.65
C ASN A 68 2.09 14.56 10.84
N VAL A 69 2.17 13.25 10.60
CA VAL A 69 2.73 12.27 11.52
C VAL A 69 3.79 11.44 10.81
N SER A 70 4.93 11.18 11.44
CA SER A 70 5.97 10.31 10.91
C SER A 70 6.67 9.52 12.00
N THR A 71 7.06 8.27 11.72
CA THR A 71 7.90 7.46 12.63
C THR A 71 9.39 7.70 12.42
N GLN A 72 9.81 8.47 11.41
CA GLN A 72 11.22 8.75 11.20
C GLN A 72 11.64 9.99 11.99
N ALA A 73 12.67 9.83 12.82
CA ALA A 73 13.20 10.84 13.75
C ALA A 73 13.75 12.14 13.09
N ALA A 74 13.68 12.27 11.76
CA ALA A 74 14.16 13.45 11.04
C ALA A 74 12.98 14.19 10.38
N ARG A 75 12.81 15.46 10.80
CA ARG A 75 12.13 16.60 10.15
C ARG A 75 11.17 16.27 9.01
N ILE A 76 9.91 16.75 9.13
CA ILE A 76 8.87 16.82 8.06
C ILE A 76 9.29 16.05 6.81
N SER A 77 9.07 14.75 6.80
CA SER A 77 9.49 13.95 5.67
C SER A 77 8.57 14.28 4.50
N ASN A 78 9.03 15.18 3.65
CA ASN A 78 8.66 15.22 2.24
C ASN A 78 8.58 13.77 1.72
N VAL A 79 7.59 13.42 0.90
CA VAL A 79 7.44 12.03 0.45
C VAL A 79 7.57 11.94 -1.07
N ASP A 80 8.52 11.14 -1.54
CA ASP A 80 8.60 10.75 -2.95
C ASP A 80 7.99 9.36 -3.10
N ILE A 81 6.92 9.27 -3.90
CA ILE A 81 6.22 8.02 -4.18
C ILE A 81 6.38 7.72 -5.66
N VAL A 82 6.81 6.50 -6.00
CA VAL A 82 6.72 6.00 -7.37
C VAL A 82 5.74 4.83 -7.42
N PHE A 83 4.69 4.98 -8.21
CA PHE A 83 3.84 3.85 -8.59
C PHE A 83 4.54 3.07 -9.70
N VAL A 84 4.66 1.77 -9.51
CA VAL A 84 5.26 0.82 -10.44
C VAL A 84 4.15 -0.15 -10.86
N LEU A 85 3.55 0.10 -12.02
CA LEU A 85 2.39 -0.64 -12.50
C LEU A 85 2.79 -1.70 -13.52
N ASP A 86 2.24 -2.89 -13.32
CA ASP A 86 2.37 -4.00 -14.25
C ASP A 86 1.43 -3.74 -15.44
N VAL A 87 1.99 -3.62 -16.63
CA VAL A 87 1.21 -3.49 -17.87
C VAL A 87 1.38 -4.71 -18.77
N SER A 88 1.81 -5.84 -18.19
CA SER A 88 1.98 -7.11 -18.90
C SER A 88 0.64 -7.66 -19.41
N GLY A 89 0.71 -8.56 -20.39
CA GLY A 89 -0.47 -9.11 -21.06
C GLY A 89 -1.45 -9.83 -20.14
N SER A 90 -1.01 -10.38 -18.99
CA SER A 90 -1.87 -11.03 -17.99
C SER A 90 -2.89 -10.08 -17.39
N THR A 91 -2.55 -8.80 -17.27
CA THR A 91 -3.43 -7.78 -16.67
C THR A 91 -4.69 -7.47 -17.49
N ARG A 92 -4.82 -8.06 -18.69
CA ARG A 92 -6.07 -8.17 -19.47
C ARG A 92 -7.15 -8.96 -18.76
N ASN A 93 -6.78 -9.83 -17.82
CA ASN A 93 -7.67 -10.73 -17.11
C ASN A 93 -8.75 -9.97 -16.30
N TYR A 94 -9.85 -10.65 -16.00
CA TYR A 94 -10.99 -10.07 -15.30
C TYR A 94 -10.67 -9.76 -13.82
N ALA A 95 -10.93 -8.53 -13.39
CA ALA A 95 -10.67 -8.02 -12.04
C ALA A 95 -11.71 -8.42 -10.98
N GLY A 96 -12.79 -9.09 -11.39
CA GLY A 96 -13.86 -9.52 -10.48
C GLY A 96 -15.09 -8.61 -10.46
N VAL A 97 -15.03 -7.41 -11.05
CA VAL A 97 -16.15 -6.45 -11.16
C VAL A 97 -16.07 -5.64 -12.45
N ASP A 98 -17.16 -4.97 -12.81
CA ASP A 98 -17.19 -3.92 -13.83
C ASP A 98 -16.96 -2.53 -13.20
N PHE A 99 -16.01 -1.76 -13.75
CA PHE A 99 -15.70 -0.41 -13.29
C PHE A 99 -16.48 0.70 -14.03
N SER A 100 -17.50 0.35 -14.84
CA SER A 100 -18.30 1.26 -15.66
C SER A 100 -19.06 2.34 -14.87
N ASP A 101 -19.40 2.08 -13.61
CA ASP A 101 -20.13 3.01 -12.72
C ASP A 101 -19.22 3.87 -11.81
N SER A 102 -17.89 3.72 -11.91
CA SER A 102 -16.97 4.57 -11.17
C SER A 102 -16.87 5.93 -11.88
N ALA A 103 -17.09 7.03 -11.18
CA ALA A 103 -17.15 8.42 -11.68
C ALA A 103 -15.93 8.92 -12.51
N ASP A 104 -14.93 8.08 -12.73
CA ASP A 104 -13.83 8.21 -13.68
C ASP A 104 -14.19 7.56 -15.03
N THR A 105 -15.33 7.93 -15.59
CA THR A 105 -15.70 7.48 -16.93
C THR A 105 -14.75 8.13 -17.94
N LEU A 106 -14.05 7.28 -18.71
CA LEU A 106 -13.69 7.63 -20.07
C LEU A 106 -14.94 8.23 -20.74
N PRO A 107 -14.82 9.23 -21.64
CA PRO A 107 -15.99 9.85 -22.26
C PRO A 107 -16.94 8.77 -22.78
N PRO A 108 -18.26 9.00 -22.64
CA PRO A 108 -19.26 8.00 -22.97
C PRO A 108 -19.02 7.47 -24.37
N SER A 109 -18.92 6.14 -24.48
CA SER A 109 -18.94 5.42 -25.73
C SER A 109 -20.21 5.79 -26.49
N GLY A 110 -20.14 6.78 -27.38
CA GLY A 110 -21.36 7.27 -28.05
C GLY A 110 -21.25 8.49 -28.95
N SER A 111 -20.09 9.09 -29.18
CA SER A 111 -19.94 10.08 -30.25
C SER A 111 -18.51 10.13 -30.73
N TRP A 112 -18.35 10.40 -32.02
CA TRP A 112 -17.11 10.41 -32.81
C TRP A 112 -16.71 9.02 -33.34
N GLY A 113 -17.21 8.72 -34.53
CA GLY A 113 -16.65 7.70 -35.39
C GLY A 113 -15.17 8.01 -35.68
N LEU A 114 -14.38 6.94 -35.80
CA LEU A 114 -12.92 6.82 -35.93
C LEU A 114 -12.21 6.43 -34.61
N GLY A 115 -11.80 5.16 -34.55
CA GLY A 115 -10.67 4.70 -33.74
C GLY A 115 -11.01 4.11 -32.37
N ARG A 116 -11.38 2.83 -32.34
CA ARG A 116 -11.30 2.03 -31.10
C ARG A 116 -9.81 1.80 -30.77
N PRO A 117 -9.32 1.92 -29.52
CA PRO A 117 -8.05 1.31 -29.14
C PRO A 117 -8.28 -0.20 -29.07
N GLN A 118 -8.21 -0.85 -30.23
CA GLN A 118 -8.27 -2.29 -30.40
C GLN A 118 -6.84 -2.75 -30.68
N VAL A 119 -6.21 -3.41 -29.71
CA VAL A 119 -4.92 -4.06 -29.97
C VAL A 119 -5.21 -5.36 -30.72
N GLY A 120 -4.97 -5.35 -32.03
CA GLY A 120 -5.02 -6.55 -32.87
C GLY A 120 -3.73 -7.36 -32.70
N MET A 121 -3.86 -8.62 -32.27
CA MET A 121 -2.73 -9.53 -32.17
C MET A 121 -2.40 -10.08 -33.56
N GLY A 122 -1.14 -9.92 -34.00
CA GLY A 122 -0.58 -10.63 -35.14
C GLY A 122 -0.50 -12.12 -34.81
N GLY A 123 -1.47 -12.89 -35.28
CA GLY A 123 -1.52 -14.34 -35.13
C GLY A 123 -2.69 -14.88 -35.93
N ILE A 124 -2.40 -15.85 -36.80
CA ILE A 124 -3.27 -16.49 -37.80
C ILE A 124 -4.76 -16.54 -37.39
N VAL A 125 -5.60 -15.87 -38.19
CA VAL A 125 -7.05 -15.74 -38.02
C VAL A 125 -7.75 -17.06 -38.38
N TRP A 126 -8.34 -17.72 -37.39
CA TRP A 126 -9.44 -18.67 -37.60
C TRP A 126 -10.77 -17.89 -37.76
N PRO A 127 -11.73 -18.37 -38.59
CA PRO A 127 -12.98 -17.66 -38.81
C PRO A 127 -13.91 -17.85 -37.61
N GLY A 128 -13.95 -16.85 -36.72
CA GLY A 128 -14.84 -16.89 -35.55
C GLY A 128 -14.59 -15.84 -34.46
N ARG A 129 -14.36 -14.57 -34.85
CA ARG A 129 -14.23 -13.36 -33.98
C ARG A 129 -13.01 -13.34 -33.04
N PRO A 130 -12.19 -12.26 -33.03
CA PRO A 130 -11.24 -12.04 -31.95
C PRO A 130 -12.03 -11.82 -30.65
N SER A 131 -11.60 -12.48 -29.57
CA SER A 131 -12.06 -12.20 -28.21
C SER A 131 -11.79 -10.73 -27.89
N THR A 132 -12.83 -9.90 -27.98
CA THR A 132 -12.77 -8.51 -27.55
C THR A 132 -12.66 -8.49 -26.02
N VAL A 133 -11.46 -8.26 -25.50
CA VAL A 133 -11.24 -8.07 -24.06
C VAL A 133 -11.79 -6.71 -23.67
N ASP A 134 -12.78 -6.69 -22.79
CA ASP A 134 -13.28 -5.44 -22.21
C ASP A 134 -12.35 -4.98 -21.10
N LEU A 135 -11.52 -3.98 -21.41
CA LEU A 135 -10.60 -3.38 -20.44
C LEU A 135 -11.33 -2.71 -19.27
N ARG A 136 -12.64 -2.43 -19.37
CA ARG A 136 -13.44 -1.85 -18.27
C ARG A 136 -13.48 -2.73 -17.04
N ASN A 137 -13.23 -4.04 -17.19
CA ASN A 137 -13.32 -5.01 -16.11
C ASN A 137 -11.97 -5.69 -15.86
N SER A 138 -10.89 -5.12 -16.37
CA SER A 138 -9.56 -5.73 -16.36
C SER A 138 -8.77 -5.42 -15.10
N ILE A 139 -7.75 -6.23 -14.79
CA ILE A 139 -6.85 -5.98 -13.66
C ILE A 139 -6.12 -4.65 -13.83
N ILE A 140 -5.66 -4.32 -15.04
CA ILE A 140 -5.02 -3.02 -15.29
C ILE A 140 -5.96 -1.84 -14.99
N ARG A 141 -7.27 -1.99 -15.22
CA ARG A 141 -8.26 -0.97 -14.82
C ARG A 141 -8.38 -0.86 -13.30
N ALA A 142 -8.32 -1.98 -12.58
CA ALA A 142 -8.28 -1.98 -11.12
C ALA A 142 -7.03 -1.26 -10.61
N GLU A 143 -5.85 -1.55 -11.17
CA GLU A 143 -4.59 -0.89 -10.81
C GLU A 143 -4.60 0.63 -11.04
N VAL A 144 -5.10 1.06 -12.20
CA VAL A 144 -5.25 2.48 -12.53
C VAL A 144 -6.23 3.16 -11.57
N ALA A 145 -7.38 2.55 -11.30
CA ALA A 145 -8.36 3.08 -10.35
C ALA A 145 -7.78 3.19 -8.93
N ALA A 146 -7.03 2.17 -8.49
CA ALA A 146 -6.36 2.14 -7.20
C ALA A 146 -5.32 3.25 -7.07
N THR A 147 -4.52 3.45 -8.11
CA THR A 147 -3.49 4.49 -8.16
C THR A 147 -4.11 5.89 -8.11
N ARG A 148 -5.18 6.14 -8.88
CA ARG A 148 -5.93 7.41 -8.82
C ARG A 148 -6.53 7.65 -7.45
N ARG A 149 -7.09 6.59 -6.85
CA ARG A 149 -7.66 6.66 -5.52
C ARG A 149 -6.59 7.08 -4.52
N LEU A 150 -5.43 6.43 -4.50
CA LEU A 150 -4.35 6.80 -3.59
C LEU A 150 -3.86 8.22 -3.85
N LEU A 151 -3.68 8.60 -5.12
CA LEU A 151 -3.26 9.95 -5.51
C LEU A 151 -4.21 11.04 -4.99
N SER A 152 -5.51 10.78 -4.94
CA SER A 152 -6.51 11.70 -4.38
C SER A 152 -6.41 11.90 -2.86
N GLN A 153 -5.64 11.06 -2.17
CA GLN A 153 -5.45 11.11 -0.74
C GLN A 153 -4.15 11.81 -0.33
N LEU A 154 -3.18 11.93 -1.24
CA LEU A 154 -1.87 12.50 -0.97
C LEU A 154 -1.92 14.04 -0.94
N ASN A 155 -0.97 14.65 -0.22
CA ASN A 155 -0.81 16.09 -0.19
C ASN A 155 0.25 16.55 -1.22
N SER A 156 -0.20 17.21 -2.30
CA SER A 156 0.70 17.71 -3.35
C SER A 156 1.71 18.75 -2.88
N ALA A 157 1.54 19.40 -1.72
CA ALA A 157 2.50 20.36 -1.20
C ALA A 157 3.76 19.68 -0.61
N THR A 158 3.65 18.44 -0.14
CA THR A 158 4.73 17.69 0.52
C THR A 158 5.16 16.45 -0.27
N THR A 159 4.28 15.99 -1.15
CA THR A 159 4.42 14.70 -1.82
C THR A 159 4.65 14.89 -3.32
N ARG A 160 5.71 14.27 -3.86
CA ARG A 160 5.92 14.10 -5.30
C ARG A 160 5.54 12.69 -5.69
N VAL A 161 4.87 12.57 -6.83
CA VAL A 161 4.44 11.29 -7.37
C VAL A 161 5.02 11.08 -8.74
N GLY A 162 5.57 9.90 -8.98
CA GLY A 162 6.03 9.42 -10.28
C GLY A 162 5.28 8.15 -10.67
N LEU A 163 5.27 7.87 -11.97
CA LEU A 163 4.62 6.71 -12.57
C LEU A 163 5.60 5.97 -13.48
N VAL A 164 5.87 4.73 -13.11
CA VAL A 164 6.63 3.76 -13.89
C VAL A 164 5.69 2.64 -14.29
N THR A 165 5.80 2.20 -15.54
CA THR A 165 5.15 0.98 -16.01
C THR A 165 6.21 -0.04 -16.41
N PHE A 166 5.86 -1.32 -16.32
CA PHE A 166 6.73 -2.38 -16.83
C PHE A 166 5.92 -3.47 -17.53
N SER A 167 6.49 -3.99 -18.61
CA SER A 167 6.11 -5.29 -19.18
C SER A 167 7.37 -6.00 -19.65
N ASP A 168 7.69 -5.97 -20.95
CA ASP A 168 8.96 -6.48 -21.47
C ASP A 168 10.14 -5.63 -20.99
N ASP A 169 9.93 -4.32 -20.95
CA ASP A 169 10.84 -3.31 -20.42
C ASP A 169 10.11 -2.42 -19.40
N ALA A 170 10.86 -1.71 -18.58
CA ALA A 170 10.32 -0.65 -17.72
C ALA A 170 10.47 0.73 -18.35
N ARG A 171 9.46 1.59 -18.18
CA ARG A 171 9.44 2.96 -18.70
C ARG A 171 8.91 3.94 -17.66
N VAL A 172 9.49 5.14 -17.64
CA VAL A 172 8.94 6.27 -16.88
C VAL A 172 7.85 6.90 -17.75
N LEU A 173 6.60 6.87 -17.29
CA LEU A 173 5.51 7.61 -17.93
C LEU A 173 5.39 9.02 -17.38
N GLN A 174 5.66 9.19 -16.08
CA GLN A 174 5.64 10.48 -15.42
C GLN A 174 6.79 10.55 -14.40
N PRO A 175 7.77 11.44 -14.59
CA PRO A 175 8.75 11.75 -13.55
C PRO A 175 8.08 12.30 -12.29
N LEU A 176 8.77 12.23 -11.15
CA LEU A 176 8.31 12.75 -9.86
C LEU A 176 7.87 14.20 -9.98
N THR A 177 6.58 14.45 -9.74
CA THR A 177 5.96 15.77 -9.84
C THR A 177 5.01 16.05 -8.68
N HIS A 178 4.81 17.32 -8.38
CA HIS A 178 3.74 17.79 -7.50
C HIS A 178 2.41 17.99 -8.26
N ASP A 179 2.44 17.97 -9.59
CA ASP A 179 1.25 18.09 -10.44
C ASP A 179 0.56 16.74 -10.59
N PHE A 180 -0.39 16.47 -9.69
CA PHE A 180 -1.15 15.23 -9.70
C PHE A 180 -2.10 15.12 -10.89
N GLU A 181 -2.46 16.23 -11.56
CA GLU A 181 -3.24 16.16 -12.79
C GLU A 181 -2.42 15.59 -13.95
N GLN A 182 -1.11 15.90 -14.02
CA GLN A 182 -0.22 15.26 -14.99
C GLN A 182 -0.16 13.75 -14.78
N VAL A 183 -0.01 13.29 -13.53
CA VAL A 183 -0.02 11.86 -13.20
C VAL A 183 -1.35 11.20 -13.59
N ARG A 184 -2.49 11.87 -13.36
CA ARG A 184 -3.82 11.36 -13.76
C ARG A 184 -3.94 11.16 -15.27
N ARG A 185 -3.41 12.09 -16.07
CA ARG A 185 -3.37 11.97 -17.53
C ARG A 185 -2.48 10.82 -17.99
N SER A 186 -1.29 10.66 -17.39
CA SER A 186 -0.42 9.50 -17.70
C SER A 186 -1.08 8.16 -17.36
N LEU A 187 -1.95 8.11 -16.36
CA LEU A 187 -2.76 6.93 -16.06
C LEU A 187 -3.83 6.65 -17.15
N ASP A 188 -4.36 7.68 -17.81
CA ASP A 188 -5.24 7.47 -18.98
C ASP A 188 -4.47 6.86 -20.16
N GLU A 189 -3.22 7.27 -20.38
CA GLU A 189 -2.36 6.73 -21.45
C GLU A 189 -2.13 5.22 -21.31
N ILE A 190 -2.04 4.72 -20.07
CA ILE A 190 -1.94 3.28 -19.78
C ILE A 190 -3.16 2.54 -20.33
N LEU A 191 -4.37 3.05 -20.08
CA LEU A 191 -5.61 2.42 -20.54
C LEU A 191 -5.79 2.52 -22.06
N ILE A 192 -5.30 3.61 -22.67
CA ILE A 192 -5.34 3.80 -24.13
C ILE A 192 -4.39 2.81 -24.82
N LYS A 193 -3.16 2.67 -24.32
CA LYS A 193 -2.18 1.73 -24.87
C LYS A 193 -2.62 0.28 -24.67
N GLY A 194 -3.22 0.02 -23.51
CA GLY A 194 -3.60 -1.30 -23.08
C GLY A 194 -2.41 -2.13 -22.61
N PRO A 195 -2.70 -3.23 -21.90
CA PRO A 195 -1.69 -4.16 -21.42
C PRO A 195 -1.09 -4.99 -22.55
N ASP A 196 0.19 -5.32 -22.51
CA ASP A 196 0.91 -6.17 -23.46
C ASP A 196 2.30 -6.60 -22.97
N GLY A 197 2.84 -7.69 -23.50
CA GLY A 197 4.18 -8.20 -23.18
C GLY A 197 4.24 -9.10 -21.93
N GLY A 198 5.45 -9.48 -21.52
CA GLY A 198 5.74 -10.26 -20.31
C GLY A 198 5.89 -9.40 -19.06
N THR A 199 6.42 -9.99 -17.98
CA THR A 199 6.39 -9.42 -16.62
C THR A 199 7.80 -9.22 -16.08
N HIS A 200 8.46 -8.12 -16.48
CA HIS A 200 9.84 -7.79 -16.06
C HIS A 200 9.91 -6.94 -14.77
N MET A 201 9.43 -7.51 -13.65
CA MET A 201 9.35 -6.84 -12.33
C MET A 201 10.67 -6.18 -11.90
N ALA A 202 11.80 -6.85 -12.16
CA ALA A 202 13.11 -6.35 -11.77
C ALA A 202 13.47 -5.01 -12.45
N ALA A 203 13.03 -4.79 -13.69
CA ALA A 203 13.25 -3.50 -14.36
C ALA A 203 12.33 -2.43 -13.77
N GLY A 204 11.06 -2.77 -13.50
CA GLY A 204 10.11 -1.83 -12.89
C GLY A 204 10.65 -1.28 -11.57
N VAL A 205 11.04 -2.16 -10.65
CA VAL A 205 11.59 -1.77 -9.34
C VAL A 205 12.91 -1.00 -9.49
N ARG A 206 13.82 -1.43 -10.38
CA ARG A 206 15.09 -0.73 -10.63
C ARG A 206 14.90 0.66 -11.22
N LEU A 207 13.94 0.83 -12.12
CA LEU A 207 13.63 2.12 -12.70
C LEU A 207 13.01 3.05 -11.64
N GLY A 208 12.13 2.52 -10.79
CA GLY A 208 11.63 3.23 -9.62
C GLY A 208 12.75 3.69 -8.67
N ILE A 209 13.78 2.84 -8.43
CA ILE A 209 14.97 3.24 -7.66
C ILE A 209 15.67 4.42 -8.33
N LYS A 210 15.89 4.36 -9.65
CA LYS A 210 16.58 5.43 -10.40
C LYS A 210 15.84 6.76 -10.28
N GLU A 211 14.52 6.77 -10.45
CA GLU A 211 13.73 8.00 -10.29
C GLU A 211 13.83 8.56 -8.87
N LEU A 212 13.65 7.72 -7.84
CA LEU A 212 13.71 8.14 -6.44
C LEU A 212 15.11 8.61 -5.99
N MET A 213 16.16 8.10 -6.63
CA MET A 213 17.55 8.51 -6.37
C MET A 213 17.99 9.72 -7.20
N GLY A 214 17.14 10.21 -8.11
CA GLY A 214 17.49 11.25 -9.07
C GLY A 214 18.59 10.85 -10.05
N LEU A 215 18.64 9.56 -10.40
CA LEU A 215 19.52 8.98 -11.41
C LEU A 215 18.80 8.75 -12.76
N GLY A 216 17.51 9.12 -12.83
CA GLY A 216 16.68 9.05 -14.02
C GLY A 216 16.27 10.43 -14.50
N GLN A 217 14.97 10.64 -14.73
CA GLN A 217 14.44 11.92 -15.22
C GLN A 217 14.10 12.90 -14.08
N SER A 218 13.85 12.37 -12.88
CA SER A 218 13.50 13.16 -11.69
C SER A 218 14.70 13.78 -10.99
N GLU A 219 14.50 14.94 -10.36
CA GLU A 219 15.51 15.54 -9.47
C GLU A 219 15.59 14.83 -8.12
N ARG A 220 16.82 14.62 -7.63
CA ARG A 220 17.09 14.03 -6.32
C ARG A 220 16.63 14.96 -5.19
N ARG A 221 15.81 14.43 -4.28
CA ARG A 221 15.41 15.12 -3.05
C ARG A 221 15.95 14.37 -1.84
N THR A 222 16.82 14.99 -1.05
CA THR A 222 17.55 14.29 0.05
C THR A 222 16.78 14.26 1.37
N ASP A 223 15.84 15.18 1.54
CA ASP A 223 15.00 15.37 2.72
C ASP A 223 13.65 14.63 2.61
N ALA A 224 13.57 13.63 1.73
CA ALA A 224 12.32 12.89 1.47
C ALA A 224 12.39 11.41 1.81
N VAL A 225 11.32 10.90 2.43
CA VAL A 225 10.99 9.47 2.49
C VAL A 225 10.70 8.98 1.08
N LYS A 226 11.24 7.82 0.72
CA LYS A 226 11.14 7.26 -0.63
C LYS A 226 10.44 5.92 -0.60
N VAL A 227 9.37 5.84 -1.37
CA VAL A 227 8.49 4.67 -1.36
C VAL A 227 8.14 4.28 -2.78
N GLN A 228 8.07 2.98 -3.03
CA GLN A 228 7.51 2.42 -4.24
C GLN A 228 6.25 1.62 -3.91
N PHE A 229 5.22 1.79 -4.74
CA PHE A 229 4.04 0.93 -4.76
C PHE A 229 4.10 0.08 -6.02
N LEU A 230 4.42 -1.20 -5.85
CA LEU A 230 4.42 -2.18 -6.93
C LEU A 230 3.04 -2.86 -6.97
N LEU A 231 2.32 -2.70 -8.07
CA LEU A 231 1.07 -3.41 -8.35
C LEU A 231 1.37 -4.43 -9.46
N THR A 232 0.97 -5.68 -9.25
CA THR A 232 1.19 -6.76 -10.22
C THR A 232 0.20 -7.89 -10.02
N ASP A 233 -0.18 -8.55 -11.11
CA ASP A 233 -1.14 -9.66 -11.12
C ASP A 233 -0.50 -11.04 -11.24
N GLY A 234 0.81 -11.09 -11.50
CA GLY A 234 1.47 -12.31 -11.94
C GLY A 234 2.85 -12.52 -11.35
N LEU A 235 3.53 -13.51 -11.93
CA LEU A 235 4.89 -13.89 -11.59
C LEU A 235 5.87 -13.26 -12.58
N PRO A 236 7.12 -12.99 -12.18
CA PRO A 236 8.10 -12.49 -13.13
C PRO A 236 8.36 -13.58 -14.19
N SER A 237 8.29 -13.18 -15.45
CA SER A 237 8.50 -14.05 -16.63
C SER A 237 9.66 -13.60 -17.50
N LEU A 238 10.37 -12.54 -17.09
CA LEU A 238 11.45 -11.90 -17.83
C LEU A 238 12.56 -11.41 -16.87
N PRO A 239 13.83 -11.32 -17.35
CA PRO A 239 14.26 -11.45 -18.74
C PRO A 239 14.60 -12.87 -19.22
N PHE A 240 14.63 -13.87 -18.32
CA PHE A 240 15.10 -15.22 -18.66
C PHE A 240 13.98 -16.16 -19.08
N GLY A 241 12.79 -16.02 -18.49
CA GLY A 241 11.60 -16.75 -18.89
C GLY A 241 11.28 -16.48 -20.37
N ARG A 242 10.93 -17.55 -21.08
CA ARG A 242 10.32 -17.44 -22.40
C ARG A 242 8.82 -17.50 -22.15
N GLY A 243 8.04 -16.57 -22.70
CA GLY A 243 6.60 -16.41 -22.41
C GLY A 243 5.90 -17.75 -22.15
N GLY A 244 5.53 -17.99 -20.89
CA GLY A 244 5.06 -19.28 -20.37
C GLY A 244 5.86 -19.85 -19.18
N ASP A 245 7.12 -19.46 -18.98
CA ASP A 245 7.95 -19.84 -17.81
C ASP A 245 7.84 -18.80 -16.67
N GLU A 246 6.59 -18.49 -16.31
CA GLU A 246 6.28 -17.61 -15.18
C GLU A 246 6.82 -18.19 -13.86
N GLY A 247 7.46 -17.33 -13.06
CA GLY A 247 8.02 -17.76 -11.78
C GLY A 247 9.37 -18.47 -11.86
N ASN A 248 10.04 -18.46 -13.02
CA ASN A 248 11.39 -18.99 -13.16
C ASN A 248 12.30 -18.49 -12.00
N PRO A 249 13.05 -19.38 -11.33
CA PRO A 249 13.94 -19.00 -10.23
C PRO A 249 14.91 -17.86 -10.55
N GLN A 250 15.39 -17.73 -11.80
CA GLN A 250 16.31 -16.67 -12.19
C GLN A 250 15.64 -15.29 -12.18
N ASP A 251 14.46 -15.18 -12.79
CA ASP A 251 13.67 -13.93 -12.83
C ASP A 251 13.18 -13.55 -11.43
N THR A 252 12.73 -14.55 -10.67
CA THR A 252 12.36 -14.40 -9.26
C THR A 252 13.53 -13.84 -8.44
N ASN A 253 14.72 -14.43 -8.55
CA ASN A 253 15.89 -13.95 -7.81
C ASN A 253 16.33 -12.56 -8.25
N LEU A 254 16.17 -12.21 -9.53
CA LEU A 254 16.48 -10.89 -10.05
C LEU A 254 15.55 -9.82 -9.46
N ALA A 255 14.25 -10.13 -9.38
CA ALA A 255 13.24 -9.28 -8.78
C ALA A 255 13.51 -9.07 -7.28
N ILE A 256 13.82 -10.13 -6.53
CA ILE A 256 14.19 -10.06 -5.11
C ILE A 256 15.46 -9.21 -4.90
N ASN A 257 16.46 -9.34 -5.78
CA ASN A 257 17.66 -8.50 -5.73
C ASN A 257 17.33 -7.02 -5.97
N ALA A 258 16.39 -6.70 -6.87
CA ALA A 258 15.91 -5.33 -7.02
C ALA A 258 15.29 -4.79 -5.71
N GLY A 259 14.49 -5.59 -5.00
CA GLY A 259 13.99 -5.23 -3.66
C GLY A 259 15.10 -4.97 -2.64
N ARG A 260 16.15 -5.80 -2.62
CA ARG A 260 17.33 -5.59 -1.77
C ARG A 260 18.07 -4.30 -2.10
N LEU A 261 18.20 -3.96 -3.39
CA LEU A 261 18.78 -2.68 -3.83
C LEU A 261 17.94 -1.50 -3.35
N SER A 262 16.60 -1.59 -3.41
CA SER A 262 15.69 -0.59 -2.84
C SER A 262 15.95 -0.41 -1.35
N GLY A 263 16.01 -1.50 -0.58
CA GLY A 263 16.27 -1.45 0.86
C GLY A 263 17.61 -0.78 1.20
N LYS A 264 18.69 -1.12 0.47
CA LYS A 264 20.00 -0.47 0.61
C LYS A 264 19.98 1.03 0.28
N ALA A 265 19.10 1.45 -0.63
CA ALA A 265 18.90 2.85 -0.98
C ALA A 265 17.96 3.60 -0.01
N GLY A 266 17.47 2.93 1.05
CA GLY A 266 16.50 3.50 1.98
C GLY A 266 15.09 3.65 1.38
N ILE A 267 14.78 2.86 0.35
CA ILE A 267 13.50 2.88 -0.37
C ILE A 267 12.69 1.64 0.04
N LYS A 268 11.51 1.86 0.60
CA LYS A 268 10.56 0.79 0.90
C LYS A 268 9.74 0.46 -0.33
N VAL A 269 9.55 -0.83 -0.64
CA VAL A 269 8.69 -1.29 -1.73
C VAL A 269 7.48 -2.01 -1.13
N HIS A 270 6.32 -1.38 -1.16
CA HIS A 270 5.05 -2.02 -0.83
C HIS A 270 4.51 -2.70 -2.08
N VAL A 271 4.19 -3.98 -1.97
CA VAL A 271 3.81 -4.82 -3.11
C VAL A 271 2.37 -5.30 -2.94
N PHE A 272 1.52 -5.03 -3.92
CA PHE A 272 0.15 -5.54 -3.99
C PHE A 272 0.08 -6.64 -5.04
N GLY A 273 -0.07 -7.88 -4.58
CA GLY A 273 -0.28 -9.03 -5.45
C GLY A 273 -1.77 -9.17 -5.76
N LEU A 274 -2.17 -8.95 -7.01
CA LEU A 274 -3.56 -8.89 -7.45
C LEU A 274 -4.00 -10.21 -8.08
N GLY A 275 -5.09 -10.77 -7.59
CA GLY A 275 -5.65 -12.00 -8.15
C GLY A 275 -4.97 -13.27 -7.65
N ARG A 276 -5.48 -14.41 -8.10
CA ARG A 276 -5.08 -15.72 -7.57
C ARG A 276 -3.66 -16.11 -7.95
N GLU A 277 -3.21 -15.69 -9.13
CA GLU A 277 -1.90 -16.03 -9.70
C GLU A 277 -0.76 -15.36 -8.92
N ALA A 278 -0.84 -14.05 -8.70
CA ALA A 278 0.09 -13.34 -7.81
C ALA A 278 0.15 -13.91 -6.39
N ILE A 279 -0.92 -14.57 -5.92
CA ILE A 279 -1.03 -15.10 -4.55
C ILE A 279 -0.63 -16.58 -4.46
N SER A 280 -0.72 -17.34 -5.54
CA SER A 280 -0.40 -18.78 -5.52
C SER A 280 1.10 -19.04 -5.37
N GLU A 281 1.95 -18.21 -5.98
CA GLU A 281 3.40 -18.32 -5.85
C GLU A 281 4.08 -16.95 -5.64
N PRO A 282 3.79 -16.25 -4.52
CA PRO A 282 4.16 -14.84 -4.34
C PRO A 282 5.65 -14.67 -4.01
N ARG A 283 6.53 -15.61 -4.36
CA ARG A 283 7.93 -15.64 -3.92
C ARG A 283 8.69 -14.37 -4.31
N ALA A 284 8.50 -13.91 -5.54
CA ALA A 284 9.10 -12.67 -6.02
C ALA A 284 8.53 -11.45 -5.26
N ALA A 285 7.20 -11.31 -5.22
CA ALA A 285 6.51 -10.19 -4.58
C ALA A 285 6.82 -10.07 -3.08
N VAL A 286 6.71 -11.18 -2.33
CA VAL A 286 7.07 -11.25 -0.91
C VAL A 286 8.55 -10.96 -0.70
N GLY A 287 9.42 -11.50 -1.55
CA GLY A 287 10.85 -11.24 -1.45
C GLY A 287 11.21 -9.78 -1.71
N ILE A 288 10.61 -9.11 -2.70
CA ILE A 288 10.80 -7.67 -2.95
C ILE A 288 10.40 -6.85 -1.72
N ALA A 289 9.19 -7.09 -1.19
CA ALA A 289 8.69 -6.37 -0.03
C ALA A 289 9.59 -6.58 1.19
N ARG A 290 9.93 -7.85 1.49
CA ARG A 290 10.77 -8.20 2.65
C ARG A 290 12.16 -7.60 2.56
N GLU A 291 12.86 -7.74 1.44
CA GLU A 291 14.25 -7.26 1.30
C GLU A 291 14.34 -5.73 1.25
N SER A 292 13.25 -5.04 0.91
CA SER A 292 13.17 -3.56 0.94
C SER A 292 12.67 -2.99 2.27
N GLY A 293 12.21 -3.83 3.19
CA GLY A 293 11.54 -3.38 4.43
C GLY A 293 10.13 -2.81 4.19
N GLY A 294 9.52 -3.13 3.05
CA GLY A 294 8.12 -2.84 2.75
C GLY A 294 7.17 -3.97 3.18
N ILE A 295 5.95 -3.94 2.65
CA ILE A 295 4.86 -4.87 3.00
C ILE A 295 4.33 -5.53 1.73
N PHE A 296 4.13 -6.84 1.78
CA PHE A 296 3.36 -7.55 0.77
C PHE A 296 1.90 -7.64 1.20
N THR A 297 0.99 -7.24 0.32
CA THR A 297 -0.45 -7.27 0.57
C THR A 297 -1.15 -8.10 -0.50
N PRO A 298 -1.63 -9.31 -0.18
CA PRO A 298 -2.37 -10.13 -1.13
C PRO A 298 -3.78 -9.60 -1.31
N VAL A 299 -4.23 -9.48 -2.56
CA VAL A 299 -5.56 -8.99 -2.93
C VAL A 299 -6.26 -10.03 -3.82
N VAL A 300 -7.05 -10.91 -3.19
CA VAL A 300 -7.63 -12.09 -3.87
C VAL A 300 -8.52 -11.72 -5.06
N ARG A 301 -9.35 -10.69 -4.90
CA ARG A 301 -10.12 -10.12 -6.01
C ARG A 301 -9.50 -8.76 -6.35
N PRO A 302 -8.92 -8.57 -7.54
CA PRO A 302 -8.23 -7.34 -7.90
C PRO A 302 -9.02 -6.06 -7.62
N ALA A 303 -10.36 -6.08 -7.79
CA ALA A 303 -11.23 -4.96 -7.46
C ALA A 303 -11.22 -4.52 -5.97
N ASP A 304 -10.89 -5.42 -5.05
CA ASP A 304 -10.83 -5.10 -3.61
C ASP A 304 -9.62 -4.22 -3.26
N ILE A 305 -8.66 -4.02 -4.19
CA ILE A 305 -7.49 -3.15 -3.97
C ILE A 305 -7.90 -1.73 -3.53
N LEU A 306 -9.04 -1.23 -4.03
CA LEU A 306 -9.56 0.09 -3.69
C LEU A 306 -9.80 0.24 -2.19
N ARG A 307 -10.23 -0.84 -1.52
CA ARG A 307 -10.48 -0.87 -0.07
C ARG A 307 -9.19 -1.14 0.72
N VAL A 308 -8.29 -1.92 0.15
CA VAL A 308 -7.01 -2.27 0.77
C VAL A 308 -6.13 -1.04 0.90
N LEU A 309 -6.02 -0.22 -0.15
CA LEU A 309 -5.18 0.98 -0.16
C LEU A 309 -5.60 2.05 0.87
N GLU A 310 -6.86 2.07 1.30
CA GLU A 310 -7.34 3.01 2.33
C GLU A 310 -6.69 2.78 3.70
N ASN A 311 -6.14 1.58 3.94
CA ASN A 311 -5.55 1.22 5.23
C ASN A 311 -4.02 1.13 5.18
N VAL A 312 -3.38 1.52 4.07
CA VAL A 312 -1.93 1.40 3.92
C VAL A 312 -1.25 2.63 4.50
N SER A 313 -0.63 2.46 5.67
CA SER A 313 0.24 3.47 6.26
C SER A 313 1.67 3.34 5.73
N ILE A 314 2.14 4.35 5.00
CA ILE A 314 3.50 4.36 4.42
C ILE A 314 4.55 4.68 5.48
N LEU A 315 4.17 5.46 6.48
CA LEU A 315 5.07 5.98 7.51
C LEU A 315 5.06 5.13 8.78
N GLY A 316 4.49 3.93 8.78
CA GLY A 316 4.46 3.05 9.96
C GLY A 316 3.64 3.62 11.13
N VAL A 317 2.68 4.48 10.83
CA VAL A 317 1.72 5.04 11.79
C VAL A 317 0.49 4.15 11.79
N GLU A 318 0.21 3.48 12.90
CA GLU A 318 -0.95 2.59 13.05
C GLU A 318 -2.24 3.40 13.21
N HIS A 319 -2.20 4.45 14.04
CA HIS A 319 -3.39 5.19 14.41
C HIS A 319 -3.09 6.64 14.76
N VAL A 320 -4.01 7.54 14.41
CA VAL A 320 -4.02 8.94 14.86
C VAL A 320 -5.34 9.23 15.53
N GLN A 321 -5.32 10.00 16.62
CA GLN A 321 -6.50 10.54 17.28
C GLN A 321 -6.35 12.04 17.42
N VAL A 322 -7.42 12.76 17.12
CA VAL A 322 -7.52 14.20 17.35
C VAL A 322 -8.73 14.45 18.23
N PHE A 323 -8.56 15.21 19.30
CA PHE A 323 -9.64 15.54 20.21
C PHE A 323 -9.42 16.90 20.89
N ASN A 324 -10.52 17.49 21.31
CA ASN A 324 -10.53 18.67 22.16
C ASN A 324 -10.41 18.20 23.61
N GLU A 325 -9.27 18.46 24.23
CA GLU A 325 -8.98 18.10 25.62
C GLU A 325 -9.81 18.92 26.61
N THR A 326 -10.22 20.15 26.24
CA THR A 326 -11.09 20.98 27.07
C THR A 326 -12.48 20.38 27.22
N THR A 327 -13.03 19.80 26.16
CA THR A 327 -14.39 19.23 26.16
C THR A 327 -14.42 17.71 26.28
N GLY A 328 -13.27 17.04 26.09
CA GLY A 328 -13.17 15.58 25.97
C GLY A 328 -13.73 15.02 24.66
N GLN A 329 -14.17 15.87 23.72
CA GLN A 329 -14.81 15.43 22.48
C GLN A 329 -13.77 15.08 21.42
N LYS A 330 -13.92 13.90 20.81
CA LYS A 330 -13.11 13.46 19.66
C LYS A 330 -13.53 14.16 18.39
N ALA A 331 -12.62 14.21 17.42
CA ALA A 331 -12.94 14.65 16.07
C ALA A 331 -14.13 13.87 15.51
N SER A 332 -15.10 14.59 14.92
CA SER A 332 -16.28 13.99 14.28
C SER A 332 -15.93 13.32 12.96
N GLN A 333 -14.90 13.82 12.29
CA GLN A 333 -14.28 13.21 11.12
C GLN A 333 -12.77 13.30 11.26
N LEU A 334 -12.07 12.23 10.88
CA LEU A 334 -10.63 12.17 10.86
C LEU A 334 -10.20 11.40 9.62
N ARG A 335 -9.21 11.97 8.92
CA ARG A 335 -8.54 11.31 7.81
C ARG A 335 -7.04 11.31 8.06
N LEU A 336 -6.43 10.15 7.87
CA LEU A 336 -4.98 9.97 7.80
C LEU A 336 -4.65 9.47 6.40
N ALA A 337 -3.89 10.26 5.66
CA ALA A 337 -3.38 9.89 4.36
C ALA A 337 -2.17 8.98 4.50
N ALA A 338 -1.87 8.27 3.41
CA ALA A 338 -0.79 7.30 3.36
C ALA A 338 0.59 7.96 3.61
N ASP A 339 0.78 9.22 3.19
CA ASP A 339 1.97 10.05 3.43
C ASP A 339 2.04 10.64 4.86
N GLY A 340 1.14 10.24 5.76
CA GLY A 340 1.07 10.68 7.15
C GLY A 340 0.45 12.05 7.36
N PHE A 341 -0.01 12.70 6.29
CA PHE A 341 -0.82 13.91 6.43
C PHE A 341 -2.17 13.55 7.06
N TYR A 342 -2.63 14.34 8.03
CA TYR A 342 -3.95 14.16 8.62
C TYR A 342 -4.77 15.45 8.57
N SER A 343 -6.08 15.27 8.50
CA SER A 343 -7.09 16.32 8.62
C SER A 343 -8.25 15.83 9.48
N ALA A 344 -8.72 16.68 10.39
CA ALA A 344 -9.75 16.35 11.35
C ALA A 344 -10.71 17.52 11.57
N ALA A 345 -12.01 17.24 11.64
CA ALA A 345 -13.01 18.19 12.09
C ALA A 345 -13.22 18.01 13.59
N VAL A 346 -12.83 18.99 14.40
CA VAL A 346 -12.78 18.88 15.86
C VAL A 346 -13.83 19.78 16.51
N PRO A 347 -14.74 19.23 17.34
CA PRO A 347 -15.70 20.03 18.09
C PRO A 347 -15.03 21.04 19.03
N VAL A 348 -15.54 22.26 19.05
CA VAL A 348 -15.07 23.37 19.89
C VAL A 348 -16.22 24.08 20.58
N ILE A 349 -15.90 24.72 21.71
CA ILE A 349 -16.80 25.62 22.46
C ILE A 349 -16.29 27.05 22.38
N GLU A 350 -17.13 28.04 22.68
CA GLU A 350 -16.67 29.43 22.73
C GLU A 350 -15.56 29.64 23.77
N GLY A 351 -14.55 30.44 23.41
CA GLY A 351 -13.38 30.72 24.22
C GLY A 351 -12.20 29.78 23.96
N LEU A 352 -11.37 29.58 24.99
CA LEU A 352 -10.13 28.82 24.87
C LEU A 352 -10.39 27.31 24.78
N ASN A 353 -9.89 26.68 23.71
CA ASN A 353 -9.92 25.23 23.53
C ASN A 353 -8.49 24.70 23.41
N ARG A 354 -8.19 23.59 24.07
CA ARG A 354 -6.93 22.86 23.91
C ARG A 354 -7.17 21.64 23.04
N ILE A 355 -6.53 21.60 21.87
CA ILE A 355 -6.63 20.49 20.94
C ILE A 355 -5.39 19.61 21.09
N GLN A 356 -5.59 18.30 21.18
CA GLN A 356 -4.51 17.31 21.25
C GLN A 356 -4.59 16.34 20.08
N VAL A 357 -3.42 16.01 19.55
CA VAL A 357 -3.21 14.97 18.54
C VAL A 357 -2.31 13.90 19.14
N LEU A 358 -2.77 12.65 19.10
CA LEU A 358 -2.00 11.47 19.48
C LEU A 358 -1.74 10.62 18.25
N ALA A 359 -0.54 10.10 18.13
CA ALA A 359 -0.20 9.11 17.11
C ALA A 359 0.41 7.87 17.75
N ARG A 360 0.04 6.71 17.23
CA ARG A 360 0.64 5.43 17.57
C ARG A 360 1.36 4.87 16.36
N SER A 361 2.62 4.50 16.53
CA SER A 361 3.39 3.79 15.51
C SER A 361 3.10 2.29 15.55
N SER A 362 3.36 1.59 14.44
CA SER A 362 3.14 0.14 14.33
C SER A 362 4.00 -0.70 15.27
N ASP A 363 5.08 -0.14 15.82
CA ASP A 363 5.92 -0.76 16.86
C ASP A 363 5.49 -0.39 18.29
N GLY A 364 4.37 0.33 18.45
CA GLY A 364 3.76 0.66 19.74
C GLY A 364 4.23 1.98 20.37
N GLY A 365 5.11 2.73 19.70
CA GLY A 365 5.52 4.06 20.10
C GLY A 365 4.35 5.05 20.09
N LEU A 366 4.37 6.03 21.00
CA LEU A 366 3.29 7.00 21.18
C LEU A 366 3.80 8.43 21.11
N GLY A 367 3.36 9.17 20.09
CA GLY A 367 3.67 10.57 19.88
C GLY A 367 2.49 11.46 20.23
N ARG A 368 2.76 12.67 20.70
CA ARG A 368 1.71 13.64 21.04
C ARG A 368 2.10 15.07 20.70
N GLN A 369 1.12 15.88 20.32
CA GLN A 369 1.24 17.33 20.27
C GLN A 369 -0.08 17.99 20.66
N SER A 370 -0.01 19.18 21.25
CA SER A 370 -1.18 19.99 21.57
C SER A 370 -1.01 21.44 21.08
N ILE A 371 -2.13 22.09 20.81
CA ILE A 371 -2.23 23.54 20.58
C ILE A 371 -3.41 24.12 21.36
N SER A 372 -3.37 25.41 21.63
CA SER A 372 -4.46 26.19 22.19
C SER A 372 -5.02 27.14 21.13
N ILE A 373 -6.33 27.30 21.10
CA ILE A 373 -7.02 28.22 20.19
C ILE A 373 -8.10 28.98 20.95
N ASP A 374 -8.42 30.20 20.53
CA ASP A 374 -9.59 30.95 21.01
C ASP A 374 -10.65 30.93 19.91
N TYR A 375 -11.78 30.26 20.18
CA TYR A 375 -12.87 30.12 19.22
C TYR A 375 -14.01 31.09 19.54
N ARG A 376 -14.49 31.80 18.52
CA ARG A 376 -15.64 32.71 18.62
C ARG A 376 -16.63 32.45 17.51
N ARG A 377 -17.89 32.21 17.86
CA ARG A 377 -18.93 32.08 16.85
C ARG A 377 -19.12 33.39 16.09
N SER A 378 -19.22 33.32 14.76
CA SER A 378 -19.56 34.44 13.88
C SER A 378 -20.36 33.98 12.67
N GLU A 379 -20.67 34.89 11.75
CA GLU A 379 -21.32 34.55 10.47
C GLU A 379 -20.30 34.15 9.38
N GLN A 380 -19.00 34.12 9.71
CA GLN A 380 -17.95 33.79 8.75
C GLN A 380 -17.99 32.29 8.42
N ARG A 381 -17.99 31.96 7.13
CA ARG A 381 -17.91 30.56 6.69
C ARG A 381 -16.48 30.02 6.72
N ALA A 382 -16.35 28.77 7.14
CA ALA A 382 -15.11 28.02 7.14
C ALA A 382 -14.96 27.19 5.86
N LEU A 383 -14.60 27.83 4.75
CA LEU A 383 -14.58 27.18 3.42
C LEU A 383 -13.76 25.88 3.38
N ASP A 384 -12.58 25.86 4.00
CA ASP A 384 -11.71 24.68 4.03
C ASP A 384 -12.34 23.51 4.81
N LEU A 385 -13.09 23.82 5.87
CA LEU A 385 -13.82 22.83 6.65
C LEU A 385 -14.98 22.27 5.84
N ASP A 386 -15.75 23.12 5.16
CA ASP A 386 -16.87 22.70 4.31
C ASP A 386 -16.39 21.75 3.21
N ILE A 387 -15.30 22.11 2.51
CA ILE A 387 -14.67 21.28 1.49
C ILE A 387 -14.24 19.93 2.07
N PHE A 388 -13.62 19.92 3.26
CA PHE A 388 -13.22 18.70 3.93
C PHE A 388 -14.42 17.80 4.25
N LEU A 389 -15.47 18.36 4.87
CA LEU A 389 -16.67 17.61 5.26
C LEU A 389 -17.43 17.05 4.04
N GLU A 390 -17.52 17.83 2.96
CA GLU A 390 -18.13 17.39 1.71
C GLU A 390 -17.35 16.23 1.07
N ARG A 391 -16.02 16.33 1.04
CA ARG A 391 -15.14 15.25 0.57
C ARG A 391 -15.37 13.99 1.41
N GLU A 392 -15.30 14.06 2.73
CA GLU A 392 -15.50 12.87 3.58
C GLU A 392 -16.88 12.23 3.37
N ARG A 393 -17.95 13.04 3.23
CA ARG A 393 -19.29 12.54 2.90
C ARG A 393 -19.32 11.81 1.55
N SER A 394 -18.74 12.40 0.50
CA SER A 394 -18.68 11.77 -0.82
C SER A 394 -17.91 10.46 -0.82
N LEU A 395 -16.80 10.40 -0.07
CA LEU A 395 -15.98 9.20 0.08
C LEU A 395 -16.75 8.09 0.79
N GLN A 396 -17.46 8.42 1.86
CA GLN A 396 -18.28 7.46 2.60
C GLN A 396 -19.37 6.85 1.72
N LEU A 397 -20.08 7.69 0.93
CA LEU A 397 -21.08 7.22 -0.02
C LEU A 397 -20.49 6.30 -1.10
N GLN A 398 -19.27 6.57 -1.55
CA GLN A 398 -18.58 5.73 -2.52
C GLN A 398 -18.21 4.36 -1.94
N VAL A 399 -17.70 4.32 -0.71
CA VAL A 399 -17.38 3.07 0.00
C VAL A 399 -18.65 2.24 0.22
N GLU A 400 -19.76 2.87 0.62
CA GLU A 400 -21.05 2.19 0.78
C GLU A 400 -21.57 1.59 -0.53
N ARG A 401 -21.44 2.31 -1.65
CA ARG A 401 -21.81 1.80 -2.98
C ARG A 401 -20.98 0.59 -3.36
N LEU A 402 -19.66 0.63 -3.18
CA LEU A 402 -18.77 -0.49 -3.48
C LEU A 402 -19.03 -1.69 -2.56
N GLY A 403 -19.33 -1.45 -1.28
CA GLY A 403 -19.72 -2.48 -0.32
C GLY A 403 -21.03 -3.19 -0.71
N ASN A 404 -22.02 -2.44 -1.20
CA ASN A 404 -23.32 -2.98 -1.61
C ASN A 404 -23.30 -3.65 -2.99
N SER A 405 -22.46 -3.21 -3.93
CA SER A 405 -22.31 -3.86 -5.23
C SER A 405 -21.74 -5.29 -5.09
N GLY A 406 -20.83 -5.52 -4.14
CA GLY A 406 -20.31 -6.87 -3.86
C GLY A 406 -21.36 -7.86 -3.34
N ALA A 407 -22.43 -7.38 -2.70
CA ALA A 407 -23.51 -8.23 -2.17
C ALA A 407 -24.60 -8.57 -3.21
N LYS A 408 -24.78 -7.72 -4.22
CA LYS A 408 -25.84 -7.91 -5.25
C LYS A 408 -25.41 -8.80 -6.42
N SER A 409 -24.11 -9.04 -6.63
CA SER A 409 -23.61 -9.88 -7.72
C SER A 409 -23.62 -11.39 -7.43
N GLN A 410 -24.09 -11.82 -6.25
CA GLN A 410 -24.01 -13.22 -5.80
C GLN A 410 -25.30 -14.09 -5.84
N PRO A 411 -26.51 -13.65 -6.24
CA PRO A 411 -27.65 -14.58 -6.33
C PRO A 411 -27.84 -15.28 -7.70
N GLU A 412 -27.21 -14.83 -8.79
CA GLU A 412 -27.54 -15.35 -10.14
C GLU A 412 -26.66 -16.50 -10.65
N ALA A 413 -25.48 -16.71 -10.06
CA ALA A 413 -24.59 -17.81 -10.46
C ALA A 413 -25.01 -19.18 -9.90
N ASP A 414 -25.79 -19.24 -8.82
CA ASP A 414 -26.28 -20.51 -8.26
C ASP A 414 -27.60 -20.99 -8.90
N ARG A 415 -28.40 -20.10 -9.51
CA ARG A 415 -29.66 -20.50 -10.17
C ARG A 415 -29.47 -21.19 -11.52
N SER A 416 -28.28 -21.11 -12.12
CA SER A 416 -27.98 -21.71 -13.42
C SER A 416 -27.40 -23.13 -13.32
N ARG A 417 -27.07 -23.63 -12.11
CA ARG A 417 -26.66 -25.03 -11.90
C ARG A 417 -27.83 -25.99 -11.65
N ASP A 418 -28.99 -25.51 -11.23
CA ASP A 418 -30.18 -26.34 -10.98
C ASP A 418 -31.05 -26.61 -12.23
N ARG A 419 -30.66 -26.11 -13.42
CA ARG A 419 -31.45 -26.30 -14.66
C ARG A 419 -30.79 -27.18 -15.74
N VAL A 420 -29.65 -27.79 -15.45
CA VAL A 420 -29.00 -28.75 -16.38
C VAL A 420 -29.13 -30.22 -15.90
N GLY A 421 -29.84 -30.44 -14.80
CA GLY A 421 -30.11 -31.78 -14.26
C GLY A 421 -31.60 -32.09 -14.17
N LYS A 422 -32.36 -31.97 -15.26
CA LYS A 422 -33.65 -32.66 -15.45
C LYS A 422 -33.87 -33.02 -16.90
#